data_AF-A0ABD6G6N1-F1
#
_entry.id   AF-A0ABD6G6N1-F1
#
_cell.length_a   1.000
_cell.length_b   1.000
_cell.length_c   1.000
_cell.angle_alpha   90.00
_cell.angle_beta   90.00
_cell.angle_gamma   90.00
#
_symmetry.space_group_name_H-M   'P 1'
#
loop_
_entity.id
_entity.type
_entity.pdbx_description
1 polymer ?
#
loop_
_entity_poly.entity_id
_entity_poly.type
_entity_poly.pdbx_seq_one_letter_code
_entity_poly.pdbx_strand_id
1 'polypeptide(L)'
;MTQEISSLSASVEPVSAMVEHTSAQQNPAPQKKVFIKTYGCQMNVYDSSRMADALVAEGYQSTEDMEEASLVLLNTCHIREKAADKVYSALGRLREMKKIRAARGEEFMIGVAGCVAQAEGEEIVRREPGVDVVVGPQTYHRLPQALRRARSGERVVDTDYAVEDKFEHLPDPTKIAGKRRMITAFLTVQEGCDKFCTFCVVPYTRGSEVSRPLAQLLGEAQRLVESGVREITLLGQNVNAWHGKGPDGREMGLGDLLYKLAEIPGLARLRYTTSHPRDMDERLIEAHRDLRMLMPYLHLPVQSGSDRILKAMNRRHKAADYIALVDRIREARPDIAISGDFIVGFPGETDADFEDTLKLVERIGYAQAFSFKYSPRPGTPGADMPDHVAEDVKTERLARLQELLLKQQHDFARSLVGQTMDLLLEKPGRMPGQIIGRSPWLQSVNVDAKPSQIGDIIQVRITDIGPNSLFAEVAES
;
A
#
# COMPACT_ATOMS: atom_id res chain seq x y z
N MET A 1 41.62 66.72 -43.94
CA MET A 1 43.04 66.81 -44.33
C MET A 1 43.63 65.42 -44.18
N THR A 2 44.15 64.96 -45.30
CA THR A 2 44.80 63.68 -45.60
C THR A 2 46.04 63.39 -44.74
N GLN A 3 46.47 62.12 -44.81
CA GLN A 3 47.78 61.52 -44.49
C GLN A 3 47.85 60.69 -43.20
N GLU A 4 48.50 59.53 -43.15
CA GLU A 4 48.95 58.50 -44.12
C GLU A 4 49.57 57.38 -43.26
N ILE A 5 49.39 56.12 -43.68
CA ILE A 5 50.38 55.02 -43.73
C ILE A 5 51.11 54.63 -42.42
N SER A 6 50.92 53.39 -41.94
CA SER A 6 51.92 52.33 -42.13
C SER A 6 51.52 51.00 -41.48
N SER A 7 51.71 49.97 -42.29
CA SER A 7 51.50 48.53 -42.14
C SER A 7 52.52 47.83 -41.25
N LEU A 8 52.10 46.74 -40.59
CA LEU A 8 52.95 45.56 -40.39
C LEU A 8 52.11 44.30 -40.56
N SER A 9 52.41 43.61 -41.65
CA SER A 9 51.85 42.36 -42.14
C SER A 9 52.51 41.16 -41.46
N ALA A 10 51.74 40.12 -41.15
CA ALA A 10 52.23 38.75 -41.09
C ALA A 10 51.13 37.77 -41.55
N SER A 11 51.34 37.24 -42.76
CA SER A 11 51.09 35.85 -43.17
C SER A 11 49.65 35.32 -43.27
N VAL A 12 49.19 35.18 -44.51
CA VAL A 12 48.02 34.38 -44.94
C VAL A 12 48.52 33.11 -45.62
N GLU A 13 47.94 31.95 -45.30
CA GLU A 13 47.46 30.88 -46.21
C GLU A 13 46.99 29.63 -45.41
N PRO A 14 46.10 28.77 -45.94
CA PRO A 14 44.84 29.04 -46.61
C PRO A 14 43.64 28.28 -46.00
N VAL A 15 42.45 28.67 -46.46
CA VAL A 15 41.11 28.18 -46.11
C VAL A 15 40.95 26.68 -46.43
N SER A 16 40.48 25.89 -45.46
CA SER A 16 39.85 24.59 -45.70
C SER A 16 38.41 24.63 -45.18
N ALA A 17 37.48 24.31 -46.07
CA ALA A 17 36.04 24.39 -45.85
C ALA A 17 35.60 23.42 -44.75
N MET A 18 35.13 23.95 -43.63
CA MET A 18 34.40 23.18 -42.63
C MET A 18 32.96 22.99 -43.11
N VAL A 19 32.66 21.76 -43.52
CA VAL A 19 31.29 21.28 -43.68
C VAL A 19 30.65 21.26 -42.29
N GLU A 20 29.72 22.17 -42.04
CA GLU A 20 28.87 22.16 -40.86
C GLU A 20 27.98 20.91 -40.89
N HIS A 21 28.40 19.87 -40.17
CA HIS A 21 27.49 18.83 -39.73
C HIS A 21 26.51 19.44 -38.74
N THR A 22 25.39 19.94 -39.24
CA THR A 22 24.18 20.20 -38.47
C THR A 22 23.75 18.86 -37.87
N SER A 23 24.14 18.65 -36.60
CA SER A 23 23.60 17.56 -35.79
C SER A 23 22.11 17.82 -35.63
N ALA A 24 21.30 17.07 -36.38
CA ALA A 24 19.87 17.03 -36.18
C ALA A 24 19.63 16.65 -34.71
N GLN A 25 19.20 17.63 -33.91
CA GLN A 25 18.61 17.38 -32.60
C GLN A 25 17.43 16.45 -32.84
N GLN A 26 17.63 15.18 -32.52
CA GLN A 26 16.54 14.21 -32.49
C GLN A 26 15.54 14.71 -31.45
N ASN A 27 14.37 15.16 -31.92
CA ASN A 27 13.22 15.35 -31.04
C ASN A 27 13.03 14.04 -30.25
N PRO A 28 12.97 14.07 -28.90
CA PRO A 28 12.68 12.87 -28.15
C PRO A 28 11.34 12.31 -28.64
N ALA A 29 11.30 11.01 -28.97
CA ALA A 29 10.08 10.33 -29.36
C ALA A 29 8.98 10.62 -28.31
N PRO A 30 7.71 10.82 -28.71
CA PRO A 30 6.65 11.17 -27.78
C PRO A 30 6.57 10.13 -26.67
N GLN A 31 6.76 10.59 -25.44
CA GLN A 31 6.86 9.75 -24.25
C GLN A 31 5.51 9.06 -24.01
N LYS A 32 5.49 7.73 -23.96
CA LYS A 32 4.25 6.97 -23.73
C LYS A 32 3.76 7.26 -22.31
N LYS A 33 2.45 7.36 -22.12
CA LYS A 33 1.85 7.63 -20.81
C LYS A 33 1.08 6.41 -20.30
N VAL A 34 1.25 6.07 -19.02
CA VAL A 34 0.50 5.02 -18.33
C VAL A 34 -0.37 5.62 -17.23
N PHE A 35 -1.64 5.27 -17.22
CA PHE A 35 -2.56 5.59 -16.13
C PHE A 35 -2.88 4.32 -15.35
N ILE A 36 -2.58 4.30 -14.05
CA ILE A 36 -2.83 3.14 -13.19
C ILE A 36 -3.96 3.46 -12.21
N LYS A 37 -5.12 2.83 -12.42
CA LYS A 37 -6.22 2.91 -11.46
C LYS A 37 -6.10 1.80 -10.43
N THR A 38 -5.78 2.19 -9.20
CA THR A 38 -5.70 1.26 -8.07
C THR A 38 -7.04 1.17 -7.33
N TYR A 39 -7.58 -0.04 -7.22
CA TYR A 39 -8.73 -0.39 -6.40
C TYR A 39 -8.31 -1.42 -5.37
N GLY A 40 -8.21 -1.06 -4.09
CA GLY A 40 -7.86 -2.07 -3.09
C GLY A 40 -7.23 -1.55 -1.81
N CYS A 41 -6.20 -2.27 -1.38
CA CYS A 41 -5.46 -2.05 -0.14
C CYS A 41 -4.08 -1.45 -0.40
N GLN A 42 -3.31 -1.26 0.68
CA GLN A 42 -1.93 -0.74 0.65
C GLN A 42 -1.01 -1.59 -0.23
N MET A 43 -1.22 -2.91 -0.28
CA MET A 43 -0.47 -3.80 -1.20
C MET A 43 -0.73 -3.44 -2.66
N ASN A 44 -1.98 -3.18 -3.06
CA ASN A 44 -2.25 -2.76 -4.44
C ASN A 44 -1.62 -1.40 -4.74
N VAL A 45 -1.53 -0.48 -3.77
CA VAL A 45 -0.83 0.81 -3.96
C VAL A 45 0.67 0.58 -4.19
N TYR A 46 1.28 -0.31 -3.39
CA TYR A 46 2.68 -0.72 -3.58
C TYR A 46 2.88 -1.38 -4.96
N ASP A 47 2.06 -2.39 -5.29
CA ASP A 47 2.10 -3.13 -6.56
C ASP A 47 1.97 -2.15 -7.75
N SER A 48 1.07 -1.16 -7.66
CA SER A 48 0.92 -0.12 -8.69
C SER A 48 2.16 0.75 -8.86
N SER A 49 2.80 1.18 -7.76
CA SER A 49 4.08 1.90 -7.85
C SER A 49 5.15 1.03 -8.53
N ARG A 50 5.21 -0.26 -8.20
CA ARG A 50 6.22 -1.17 -8.78
C ARG A 50 5.97 -1.46 -10.25
N MET A 51 4.70 -1.58 -10.66
CA MET A 51 4.35 -1.67 -12.08
C MET A 51 4.75 -0.41 -12.84
N ALA A 52 4.49 0.78 -12.28
CA ALA A 52 4.92 2.03 -12.90
C ALA A 52 6.45 2.06 -13.07
N ASP A 53 7.19 1.66 -12.04
CA ASP A 53 8.65 1.62 -12.04
C ASP A 53 9.19 0.65 -13.11
N ALA A 54 8.60 -0.55 -13.24
CA ALA A 54 8.95 -1.54 -14.25
C ALA A 54 8.72 -1.05 -15.69
N LEU A 55 7.74 -0.18 -15.90
CA LEU A 55 7.38 0.33 -17.22
C LEU A 55 8.24 1.51 -17.70
N VAL A 56 9.06 2.10 -16.83
CA VAL A 56 10.00 3.17 -17.21
C VAL A 56 10.96 2.67 -18.30
N ALA A 57 11.42 1.42 -18.20
CA ALA A 57 12.29 0.80 -19.19
C ALA A 57 11.63 0.65 -20.58
N GLU A 58 10.30 0.63 -20.65
CA GLU A 58 9.51 0.60 -21.90
C GLU A 58 9.16 2.00 -22.42
N GLY A 59 9.70 3.06 -21.80
CA GLY A 59 9.47 4.45 -22.17
C GLY A 59 8.14 5.02 -21.69
N TYR A 60 7.48 4.38 -20.71
CA TYR A 60 6.28 4.92 -20.09
C TYR A 60 6.59 5.93 -18.97
N GLN A 61 5.78 6.97 -18.90
CA GLN A 61 5.69 7.89 -17.78
C GLN A 61 4.30 7.80 -17.16
N SER A 62 4.22 7.85 -15.82
CA SER A 62 2.92 7.87 -15.13
C SER A 62 2.18 9.19 -15.40
N THR A 63 0.87 9.10 -15.63
CA THR A 63 -0.05 10.25 -15.70
C THR A 63 -1.24 10.03 -14.76
N GLU A 64 -1.78 11.12 -14.24
CA GLU A 64 -3.05 11.15 -13.48
C GLU A 64 -4.25 11.40 -14.40
N ASP A 65 -4.02 11.72 -15.67
CA ASP A 65 -5.05 11.89 -16.68
C ASP A 65 -5.16 10.65 -17.56
N MET A 66 -6.29 9.95 -17.42
CA MET A 66 -6.58 8.76 -18.22
C MET A 66 -6.66 9.06 -19.72
N GLU A 67 -7.10 10.26 -20.10
CA GLU A 67 -7.29 10.65 -21.51
C GLU A 67 -5.97 10.86 -22.24
N GLU A 68 -4.86 11.07 -21.53
CA GLU A 68 -3.52 11.20 -22.12
C GLU A 68 -2.78 9.86 -22.22
N ALA A 69 -3.26 8.82 -21.55
CA ALA A 69 -2.55 7.55 -21.42
C ALA A 69 -2.66 6.70 -22.68
N SER A 70 -1.56 6.09 -23.13
CA SER A 70 -1.57 5.03 -24.17
C SER A 70 -1.66 3.62 -23.57
N LEU A 71 -1.56 3.51 -22.25
CA LEU A 71 -1.80 2.29 -21.48
C LEU A 71 -2.64 2.63 -20.25
N VAL A 72 -3.74 1.91 -20.04
CA VAL A 72 -4.49 1.95 -18.79
C VAL A 72 -4.37 0.62 -18.06
N LEU A 73 -3.93 0.66 -16.81
CA LEU A 73 -3.86 -0.50 -15.92
C LEU A 73 -4.90 -0.39 -14.81
N LEU A 74 -5.73 -1.42 -14.65
CA LEU A 74 -6.64 -1.55 -13.51
C LEU A 74 -6.03 -2.53 -12.50
N ASN A 75 -5.44 -2.04 -11.42
CA ASN A 75 -4.89 -2.88 -10.34
C ASN A 75 -5.92 -3.06 -9.23
N THR A 76 -6.28 -4.31 -8.94
CA THR A 76 -7.55 -4.62 -8.29
C THR A 76 -7.40 -5.58 -7.11
N CYS A 77 -8.27 -5.41 -6.11
CA CYS A 77 -8.38 -6.27 -4.94
C CYS A 77 -9.60 -7.20 -5.08
N HIS A 78 -9.47 -8.44 -4.63
CA HIS A 78 -10.55 -9.44 -4.66
C HIS A 78 -11.36 -9.47 -3.34
N ILE A 79 -10.89 -8.77 -2.30
CA ILE A 79 -11.44 -8.84 -0.94
C ILE A 79 -12.57 -7.83 -0.73
N ARG A 80 -12.53 -6.66 -1.37
CA ARG A 80 -13.53 -5.61 -1.18
C ARG A 80 -14.77 -5.89 -2.03
N GLU A 81 -15.95 -5.79 -1.41
CA GLU A 81 -17.23 -5.86 -2.09
C GLU A 81 -17.28 -4.84 -3.24
N LYS A 82 -17.84 -5.24 -4.39
CA LYS A 82 -17.97 -4.43 -5.62
C LYS A 82 -16.64 -4.07 -6.32
N ALA A 83 -15.49 -4.59 -5.89
CA ALA A 83 -14.24 -4.36 -6.60
C ALA A 83 -14.26 -4.96 -8.01
N ALA A 84 -14.72 -6.21 -8.16
CA ALA A 84 -14.92 -6.85 -9.47
C ALA A 84 -15.93 -6.07 -10.35
N ASP A 85 -17.08 -5.68 -9.80
CA ASP A 85 -18.08 -4.89 -10.55
C ASP A 85 -17.52 -3.56 -11.06
N LYS A 86 -16.72 -2.87 -10.24
CA LYS A 86 -16.03 -1.63 -10.63
C LYS A 86 -15.04 -1.86 -11.76
N VAL A 87 -14.38 -3.01 -11.81
CA VAL A 87 -13.48 -3.39 -12.90
C VAL A 87 -14.27 -3.55 -14.18
N TYR A 88 -15.32 -4.37 -14.19
CA TYR A 88 -16.14 -4.57 -15.38
C TYR A 88 -16.78 -3.26 -15.88
N SER A 89 -17.25 -2.42 -14.98
CA SER A 89 -17.76 -1.08 -15.32
C SER A 89 -16.68 -0.18 -15.94
N ALA A 90 -15.44 -0.22 -15.41
CA ALA A 90 -14.32 0.51 -15.99
C ALA A 90 -13.91 -0.04 -17.36
N LEU A 91 -13.83 -1.37 -17.52
CA LEU A 91 -13.51 -2.05 -18.77
C LEU A 91 -14.49 -1.70 -19.88
N GLY A 92 -15.79 -1.63 -19.58
CA GLY A 92 -16.81 -1.20 -20.54
C GLY A 92 -16.54 0.20 -21.12
N ARG A 93 -16.10 1.15 -20.29
CA ARG A 93 -15.71 2.51 -20.73
C ARG A 93 -14.41 2.51 -21.53
N LEU A 94 -13.40 1.78 -21.05
CA LEU A 94 -12.09 1.69 -21.71
C LEU A 94 -12.19 1.04 -23.09
N ARG A 95 -13.09 0.07 -23.25
CA ARG A 95 -13.37 -0.56 -24.55
C ARG A 95 -13.86 0.45 -25.58
N GLU A 96 -14.72 1.38 -25.18
CA GLU A 96 -15.20 2.43 -26.09
C GLU A 96 -14.08 3.40 -26.45
N MET A 97 -13.28 3.80 -25.46
CA MET A 97 -12.11 4.65 -25.69
C MET A 97 -11.09 3.99 -26.63
N LYS A 98 -10.86 2.68 -26.49
CA LYS A 98 -9.99 1.90 -27.37
C LYS A 98 -10.47 1.88 -28.81
N LYS A 99 -11.79 1.74 -29.05
CA LYS A 99 -12.37 1.80 -30.40
C LYS A 99 -12.17 3.18 -31.04
N ILE A 100 -12.43 4.25 -30.29
CA ILE A 100 -12.27 5.63 -30.76
C ILE A 100 -10.82 5.89 -31.17
N ARG A 101 -9.86 5.45 -30.35
CA ARG A 101 -8.42 5.60 -30.64
C ARG A 101 -7.95 4.74 -31.81
N ALA A 102 -8.44 3.49 -31.91
CA ALA A 102 -8.15 2.63 -33.03
C ALA A 102 -8.62 3.25 -34.37
N ALA A 103 -9.78 3.91 -34.40
CA ALA A 103 -10.27 4.63 -35.58
C ALA A 103 -9.39 5.82 -35.99
N ARG A 104 -8.53 6.33 -35.09
CA ARG A 104 -7.53 7.38 -35.34
C ARG A 104 -6.13 6.83 -35.63
N GLY A 105 -5.94 5.52 -35.61
CA GLY A 105 -4.63 4.88 -35.75
C GLY A 105 -3.73 5.05 -34.52
N GLU A 106 -4.30 5.36 -33.36
CA GLU A 106 -3.56 5.57 -32.11
C GLU A 106 -3.47 4.26 -31.30
N GLU A 107 -2.27 3.93 -30.80
CA GLU A 107 -2.07 2.79 -29.91
C GLU A 107 -2.73 3.03 -28.54
N PHE A 108 -3.56 2.08 -28.10
CA PHE A 108 -4.16 2.09 -26.78
C PHE A 108 -4.31 0.67 -26.23
N MET A 109 -3.64 0.40 -25.11
CA MET A 109 -3.68 -0.89 -24.43
C MET A 109 -4.41 -0.81 -23.09
N ILE A 110 -5.06 -1.92 -22.72
CA ILE A 110 -5.79 -2.11 -21.48
C ILE A 110 -5.21 -3.32 -20.76
N GLY A 111 -4.74 -3.12 -19.53
CA GLY A 111 -4.30 -4.20 -18.66
C GLY A 111 -5.13 -4.30 -17.39
N VAL A 112 -5.30 -5.52 -16.88
CA VAL A 112 -5.88 -5.78 -15.55
C VAL A 112 -4.86 -6.50 -14.70
N ALA A 113 -4.66 -6.02 -13.47
CA ALA A 113 -3.68 -6.54 -12.54
C ALA A 113 -4.29 -6.79 -11.15
N GLY A 114 -3.56 -7.55 -10.33
CA GLY A 114 -3.87 -7.76 -8.91
C GLY A 114 -4.73 -8.98 -8.63
N CYS A 115 -5.38 -9.02 -7.47
CA CYS A 115 -6.02 -10.23 -6.97
C CYS A 115 -7.25 -10.66 -7.78
N VAL A 116 -8.00 -9.73 -8.39
CA VAL A 116 -9.12 -10.12 -9.28
C VAL A 116 -8.57 -10.71 -10.58
N ALA A 117 -7.49 -10.15 -11.12
CA ALA A 117 -6.80 -10.73 -12.28
C ALA A 117 -6.35 -12.17 -11.99
N GLN A 118 -5.83 -12.43 -10.79
CA GLN A 118 -5.46 -13.78 -10.35
C GLN A 118 -6.65 -14.74 -10.24
N ALA A 119 -7.78 -14.28 -9.69
CA ALA A 119 -8.93 -15.14 -9.43
C ALA A 119 -9.80 -15.38 -10.67
N GLU A 120 -9.93 -14.38 -11.54
CA GLU A 120 -10.89 -14.33 -12.65
C GLU A 120 -10.22 -14.10 -14.01
N GLY A 121 -8.92 -14.38 -14.15
CA GLY A 121 -8.15 -13.96 -15.32
C GLY A 121 -8.72 -14.44 -16.67
N GLU A 122 -9.06 -15.72 -16.78
CA GLU A 122 -9.69 -16.29 -17.98
C GLU A 122 -11.09 -15.71 -18.22
N GLU A 123 -11.86 -15.47 -17.16
CA GLU A 123 -13.20 -14.89 -17.22
C GLU A 123 -13.17 -13.47 -17.76
N ILE A 124 -12.20 -12.66 -17.30
CA ILE A 124 -12.00 -11.28 -17.75
C ILE A 124 -11.72 -11.26 -19.25
N VAL A 125 -10.80 -12.10 -19.75
CA VAL A 125 -10.47 -12.14 -21.19
C VAL A 125 -11.66 -12.62 -22.02
N ARG A 126 -12.45 -13.56 -21.51
CA ARG A 126 -13.64 -14.08 -22.19
C ARG A 126 -14.76 -13.03 -22.28
N ARG A 127 -15.03 -12.31 -21.18
CA ARG A 127 -16.12 -11.31 -21.10
C ARG A 127 -15.76 -9.96 -21.70
N GLU A 128 -14.49 -9.56 -21.64
CA GLU A 128 -14.01 -8.27 -22.11
C GLU A 128 -12.86 -8.43 -23.12
N PRO A 129 -13.18 -8.74 -24.39
CA PRO A 129 -12.19 -8.96 -25.45
C PRO A 129 -11.27 -7.77 -25.75
N GLY A 130 -11.56 -6.59 -25.20
CA GLY A 130 -10.74 -5.40 -25.33
C GLY A 130 -9.51 -5.38 -24.42
N VAL A 131 -9.41 -6.28 -23.44
CA VAL A 131 -8.26 -6.42 -22.53
C VAL A 131 -7.10 -7.09 -23.24
N ASP A 132 -5.93 -6.48 -23.19
CA ASP A 132 -4.70 -6.97 -23.85
C ASP A 132 -3.86 -7.86 -22.93
N VAL A 133 -3.80 -7.49 -21.65
CA VAL A 133 -2.90 -8.09 -20.67
C VAL A 133 -3.61 -8.29 -19.33
N VAL A 134 -3.50 -9.48 -18.76
CA VAL A 134 -3.96 -9.81 -17.41
C VAL A 134 -2.77 -10.37 -16.62
N VAL A 135 -2.44 -9.78 -15.47
CA VAL A 135 -1.27 -10.19 -14.67
C VAL A 135 -1.62 -10.33 -13.19
N GLY A 136 -1.20 -11.44 -12.59
CA GLY A 136 -1.37 -11.70 -11.17
C GLY A 136 -0.49 -10.79 -10.27
N PRO A 137 -0.77 -10.74 -8.95
CA PRO A 137 0.05 -9.99 -8.01
C PRO A 137 1.46 -10.58 -7.82
N GLN A 138 1.70 -11.81 -8.26
CA GLN A 138 3.00 -12.49 -8.18
C GLN A 138 3.84 -12.35 -9.47
N THR A 139 3.27 -11.84 -10.55
CA THR A 139 3.89 -11.85 -11.88
C THR A 139 4.01 -10.46 -12.50
N TYR A 140 3.64 -9.39 -11.78
CA TYR A 140 3.62 -8.03 -12.33
C TYR A 140 5.00 -7.50 -12.77
N HIS A 141 6.11 -8.09 -12.32
CA HIS A 141 7.46 -7.77 -12.81
C HIS A 141 7.64 -8.15 -14.29
N ARG A 142 6.85 -9.10 -14.81
CA ARG A 142 6.82 -9.52 -16.22
C ARG A 142 5.98 -8.62 -17.11
N LEU A 143 5.32 -7.59 -16.56
CA LEU A 143 4.45 -6.69 -17.29
C LEU A 143 5.10 -6.08 -18.56
N PRO A 144 6.39 -5.65 -18.55
CA PRO A 144 7.07 -5.21 -19.77
C PRO A 144 7.06 -6.26 -20.89
N GLN A 145 7.35 -7.52 -20.55
CA GLN A 145 7.35 -8.64 -21.51
C GLN A 145 5.93 -8.96 -21.99
N ALA A 146 4.94 -8.95 -21.09
CA ALA A 146 3.54 -9.15 -21.43
C ALA A 146 3.03 -8.10 -22.42
N LEU A 147 3.40 -6.82 -22.23
CA LEU A 147 3.03 -5.75 -23.16
C LEU A 147 3.69 -5.91 -24.54
N ARG A 148 4.94 -6.37 -24.62
CA ARG A 148 5.59 -6.67 -25.91
C ARG A 148 4.87 -7.78 -26.68
N ARG A 149 4.50 -8.86 -25.98
CA ARG A 149 3.71 -9.96 -26.55
C ARG A 149 2.34 -9.48 -27.02
N ALA A 150 1.65 -8.68 -26.21
CA ALA A 150 0.37 -8.10 -26.58
C ALA A 150 0.42 -7.24 -27.84
N ARG A 151 1.48 -6.43 -28.00
CA ARG A 151 1.72 -5.64 -29.22
C ARG A 151 1.91 -6.51 -30.47
N SER A 152 2.36 -7.76 -30.32
CA SER A 152 2.47 -8.72 -31.43
C SER A 152 1.15 -9.42 -31.79
N GLY A 153 0.05 -9.06 -31.12
CA GLY A 153 -1.30 -9.59 -31.37
C GLY A 153 -1.72 -10.71 -30.44
N GLU A 154 -0.90 -11.07 -29.45
CA GLU A 154 -1.25 -12.08 -28.44
C GLU A 154 -2.17 -11.50 -27.36
N ARG A 155 -3.07 -12.30 -26.79
CA ARG A 155 -3.74 -11.96 -25.53
C ARG A 155 -2.99 -12.63 -24.39
N VAL A 156 -2.46 -11.84 -23.46
CA VAL A 156 -1.60 -12.38 -22.40
C VAL A 156 -2.37 -12.51 -21.10
N VAL A 157 -2.44 -13.73 -20.57
CA VAL A 157 -2.86 -14.01 -19.20
C VAL A 157 -1.68 -14.64 -18.49
N ASP A 158 -1.07 -13.90 -17.56
CA ASP A 158 0.09 -14.33 -16.78
C ASP A 158 -0.29 -14.32 -15.29
N THR A 159 -1.05 -15.35 -14.90
CA THR A 159 -1.55 -15.57 -13.54
C THR A 159 -0.94 -16.80 -12.90
N ASP A 160 -0.04 -17.51 -13.58
CA ASP A 160 0.63 -18.66 -12.98
C ASP A 160 1.63 -18.19 -11.91
N TYR A 161 1.75 -18.96 -10.82
CA TYR A 161 2.72 -18.64 -9.78
C TYR A 161 4.15 -18.68 -10.34
N ALA A 162 4.86 -17.56 -10.20
CA ALA A 162 6.24 -17.45 -10.64
C ALA A 162 7.15 -18.31 -9.75
N VAL A 163 8.04 -19.10 -10.37
CA VAL A 163 9.11 -19.84 -9.67
C VAL A 163 10.27 -18.90 -9.29
N GLU A 164 10.43 -17.81 -10.03
CA GLU A 164 11.46 -16.79 -9.81
C GLU A 164 11.05 -15.78 -8.73
N ASP A 165 12.02 -15.27 -7.96
CA ASP A 165 11.79 -14.19 -7.00
C ASP A 165 11.59 -12.87 -7.77
N LYS A 166 10.36 -12.36 -7.78
CA LYS A 166 10.03 -11.09 -8.46
C LYS A 166 10.82 -9.91 -7.92
N PHE A 167 11.21 -9.90 -6.64
CA PHE A 167 11.88 -8.76 -6.03
C PHE A 167 13.32 -8.60 -6.51
N GLU A 168 13.93 -9.67 -7.04
CA GLU A 168 15.25 -9.60 -7.71
C GLU A 168 15.16 -8.92 -9.09
N HIS A 169 13.98 -8.93 -9.71
CA HIS A 169 13.75 -8.44 -11.07
C HIS A 169 13.16 -7.03 -11.12
N LEU A 170 12.67 -6.51 -9.99
CA LEU A 170 12.08 -5.18 -9.94
C LEU A 170 13.16 -4.09 -9.98
N PRO A 171 12.95 -3.02 -10.77
CA PRO A 171 13.89 -1.92 -10.82
C PRO A 171 14.02 -1.22 -9.47
N ASP A 172 15.20 -0.65 -9.24
CA ASP A 172 15.48 0.18 -8.07
C ASP A 172 14.71 1.51 -8.18
N PRO A 173 13.73 1.77 -7.30
CA PRO A 173 12.86 2.94 -7.41
C PRO A 173 13.62 4.26 -7.24
N THR A 174 14.82 4.23 -6.66
CA THR A 174 15.65 5.43 -6.42
C THR A 174 16.39 5.90 -7.67
N LYS A 175 16.55 5.03 -8.68
CA LYS A 175 17.28 5.32 -9.92
C LYS A 175 16.38 5.87 -11.02
N ILE A 176 15.11 6.09 -10.74
CA ILE A 176 14.11 6.56 -11.71
C ILE A 176 14.05 8.09 -11.69
N ALA A 177 14.60 8.69 -12.75
CA ALA A 177 14.63 10.16 -12.90
C ALA A 177 13.21 10.76 -12.94
N GLY A 178 13.04 11.91 -12.27
CA GLY A 178 11.78 12.68 -12.30
C GLY A 178 10.68 12.21 -11.34
N LYS A 179 10.91 11.17 -10.52
CA LYS A 179 9.95 10.73 -9.51
C LYS A 179 9.88 11.75 -8.36
N ARG A 180 8.67 12.11 -7.92
CA ARG A 180 8.47 12.97 -6.74
C ARG A 180 9.10 12.32 -5.51
N ARG A 181 9.84 13.12 -4.73
CA ARG A 181 10.44 12.69 -3.46
C ARG A 181 9.33 12.28 -2.48
N MET A 182 9.32 11.02 -2.06
CA MET A 182 8.34 10.50 -1.10
C MET A 182 8.89 10.61 0.32
N ILE A 183 8.06 11.08 1.26
CA ILE A 183 8.44 11.17 2.69
C ILE A 183 8.15 9.87 3.42
N THR A 184 7.15 9.12 2.97
CA THR A 184 6.77 7.82 3.53
C THR A 184 6.78 6.76 2.44
N ALA A 185 7.14 5.52 2.79
CA ALA A 185 7.19 4.43 1.84
C ALA A 185 6.68 3.11 2.44
N PHE A 186 6.15 2.26 1.57
CA PHE A 186 5.84 0.88 1.89
C PHE A 186 7.02 -0.03 1.55
N LEU A 187 7.33 -0.96 2.44
CA LEU A 187 8.30 -2.02 2.23
C LEU A 187 7.60 -3.36 2.47
N THR A 188 7.29 -4.09 1.39
CA THR A 188 6.73 -5.44 1.51
C THR A 188 7.81 -6.36 2.07
N VAL A 189 7.55 -7.02 3.20
CA VAL A 189 8.50 -7.96 3.83
C VAL A 189 8.16 -9.41 3.54
N GLN A 190 6.90 -9.68 3.21
CA GLN A 190 6.34 -11.03 3.15
C GLN A 190 5.17 -11.05 2.16
N GLU A 191 4.97 -12.18 1.47
CA GLU A 191 3.85 -12.38 0.55
C GLU A 191 3.13 -13.71 0.75
N GLY A 192 1.84 -13.76 0.42
CA GLY A 192 1.00 -14.94 0.62
C GLY A 192 0.56 -15.12 2.08
N CYS A 193 -0.17 -16.18 2.42
CA CYS A 193 -0.60 -16.39 3.81
C CYS A 193 -1.01 -17.84 4.07
N ASP A 194 -0.45 -18.45 5.12
CA ASP A 194 -0.71 -19.86 5.46
C ASP A 194 -1.73 -20.02 6.60
N LYS A 195 -2.48 -18.97 6.93
CA LYS A 195 -3.49 -19.05 8.00
C LYS A 195 -4.76 -19.77 7.59
N PHE A 196 -5.08 -19.80 6.29
CA PHE A 196 -6.29 -20.44 5.74
C PHE A 196 -7.54 -20.11 6.57
N CYS A 197 -7.73 -18.82 6.91
CA CYS A 197 -8.97 -18.37 7.53
C CYS A 197 -10.13 -18.66 6.58
N THR A 198 -11.22 -19.25 7.06
CA THR A 198 -12.25 -19.85 6.20
C THR A 198 -12.98 -18.82 5.31
N PHE A 199 -12.93 -17.54 5.66
CA PHE A 199 -13.49 -16.44 4.87
C PHE A 199 -12.50 -15.81 3.87
N CYS A 200 -11.21 -16.18 3.91
CA CYS A 200 -10.15 -15.42 3.27
C CYS A 200 -9.69 -16.04 1.95
N VAL A 201 -9.70 -15.24 0.88
CA VAL A 201 -9.25 -15.63 -0.47
C VAL A 201 -7.73 -15.54 -0.66
N VAL A 202 -7.02 -14.93 0.28
CA VAL A 202 -5.58 -14.61 0.13
C VAL A 202 -4.72 -15.83 -0.20
N PRO A 203 -4.86 -16.99 0.47
CA PRO A 203 -4.03 -18.16 0.15
C PRO A 203 -4.15 -18.58 -1.32
N TYR A 204 -5.34 -18.42 -1.91
CA TYR A 204 -5.65 -18.80 -3.29
C TYR A 204 -5.30 -17.72 -4.33
N THR A 205 -5.10 -16.47 -3.90
CA THR A 205 -4.88 -15.32 -4.81
C THR A 205 -3.51 -14.67 -4.66
N ARG A 206 -2.76 -14.98 -3.61
CA ARG A 206 -1.38 -14.51 -3.39
C ARG A 206 -0.40 -15.63 -3.07
N GLY A 207 -0.88 -16.87 -2.92
CA GLY A 207 -0.06 -18.06 -2.72
C GLY A 207 0.31 -18.30 -1.25
N SER A 208 1.20 -19.26 -1.05
CA SER A 208 1.75 -19.62 0.26
C SER A 208 2.59 -18.50 0.85
N GLU A 209 2.72 -18.51 2.17
CA GLU A 209 3.53 -17.54 2.93
C GLU A 209 5.02 -17.65 2.58
N VAL A 210 5.60 -16.58 2.06
CA VAL A 210 7.03 -16.46 1.73
C VAL A 210 7.58 -15.16 2.30
N SER A 211 8.63 -15.26 3.11
CA SER A 211 9.36 -14.13 3.67
C SER A 211 10.49 -13.69 2.74
N ARG A 212 10.64 -12.37 2.54
CA ARG A 212 11.78 -11.84 1.79
C ARG A 212 13.07 -11.93 2.61
N PRO A 213 14.22 -12.20 1.97
CA PRO A 213 15.51 -12.25 2.66
C PRO A 213 15.88 -10.94 3.36
N LEU A 214 16.47 -11.04 4.56
CA LEU A 214 16.88 -9.90 5.38
C LEU A 214 17.74 -8.89 4.59
N ALA A 215 18.75 -9.38 3.84
CA ALA A 215 19.66 -8.51 3.08
C ALA A 215 18.93 -7.67 2.01
N GLN A 216 17.92 -8.24 1.33
CA GLN A 216 17.12 -7.49 0.37
C GLN A 216 16.33 -6.37 1.06
N LEU A 217 15.74 -6.67 2.22
CA LEU A 217 14.94 -5.71 2.99
C LEU A 217 15.77 -4.55 3.52
N LEU A 218 16.93 -4.84 4.11
CA LEU A 218 17.84 -3.80 4.60
C LEU A 218 18.38 -2.95 3.45
N GLY A 219 18.77 -3.58 2.33
CA GLY A 219 19.25 -2.86 1.16
C GLY A 219 18.18 -1.94 0.55
N GLU A 220 16.93 -2.40 0.45
CA GLU A 220 15.82 -1.59 -0.04
C GLU A 220 15.46 -0.45 0.92
N ALA A 221 15.40 -0.72 2.24
CA ALA A 221 15.14 0.28 3.25
C ALA A 221 16.21 1.39 3.24
N GLN A 222 17.49 1.02 3.14
CA GLN A 222 18.61 1.97 3.06
C GLN A 222 18.44 2.92 1.87
N ARG A 223 18.15 2.38 0.68
CA ARG A 223 17.93 3.18 -0.53
C ARG A 223 16.71 4.10 -0.40
N LEU A 224 15.62 3.62 0.18
CA LEU A 224 14.45 4.46 0.45
C LEU A 224 14.84 5.66 1.34
N VAL A 225 15.58 5.43 2.42
CA VAL A 225 16.03 6.50 3.33
C VAL A 225 16.98 7.48 2.64
N GLU A 226 17.94 7.00 1.84
CA GLU A 226 18.84 7.83 1.03
C GLU A 226 18.07 8.72 0.04
N SER A 227 16.93 8.25 -0.47
CA SER A 227 16.04 9.05 -1.32
C SER A 227 15.24 10.13 -0.56
N GLY A 228 15.32 10.17 0.78
CA GLY A 228 14.64 11.13 1.66
C GLY A 228 13.37 10.59 2.34
N VAL A 229 13.11 9.28 2.28
CA VAL A 229 12.03 8.67 3.08
C VAL A 229 12.37 8.76 4.57
N ARG A 230 11.43 9.24 5.37
CA ARG A 230 11.54 9.40 6.82
C ARG A 230 10.77 8.33 7.60
N GLU A 231 9.72 7.76 7.00
CA GLU A 231 8.91 6.69 7.60
C GLU A 231 8.76 5.50 6.65
N ILE A 232 9.03 4.30 7.17
CA ILE A 232 8.80 3.04 6.45
C ILE A 232 7.67 2.27 7.14
N THR A 233 6.66 1.87 6.35
CA THR A 233 5.62 0.94 6.78
C THR A 233 5.84 -0.43 6.15
N LEU A 234 6.10 -1.43 7.00
CA LEU A 234 6.24 -2.82 6.58
C LEU A 234 4.89 -3.40 6.20
N LEU A 235 4.83 -4.03 5.03
CA LEU A 235 3.63 -4.68 4.51
C LEU A 235 3.82 -6.19 4.40
N GLY A 236 2.75 -6.91 4.65
CA GLY A 236 2.59 -8.33 4.35
C GLY A 236 1.11 -8.68 4.36
N GLN A 237 0.75 -9.87 3.90
CA GLN A 237 -0.61 -10.39 4.14
C GLN A 237 -0.76 -10.88 5.58
N ASN A 238 0.35 -11.27 6.20
CA ASN A 238 0.48 -11.54 7.62
C ASN A 238 1.86 -11.06 8.07
N VAL A 239 2.01 -9.75 8.24
CA VAL A 239 3.33 -9.09 8.34
C VAL A 239 4.17 -9.61 9.50
N ASN A 240 3.54 -9.98 10.62
CA ASN A 240 4.22 -10.47 11.82
C ASN A 240 4.54 -11.97 11.79
N ALA A 241 4.26 -12.67 10.68
CA ALA A 241 4.84 -13.98 10.41
C ALA A 241 6.12 -13.93 9.55
N TRP A 242 6.63 -12.73 9.26
CA TRP A 242 7.96 -12.62 8.65
C TRP A 242 8.98 -13.35 9.52
N HIS A 243 9.77 -14.19 8.85
CA HIS A 243 10.86 -14.94 9.45
C HIS A 243 12.03 -14.98 8.47
N GLY A 244 13.24 -15.01 9.00
CA GLY A 244 14.44 -15.09 8.19
C GLY A 244 15.65 -15.48 9.02
N LYS A 245 16.80 -15.62 8.36
CA LYS A 245 18.07 -15.91 9.02
C LYS A 245 18.91 -14.65 9.15
N GLY A 246 19.47 -14.44 10.34
CA GLY A 246 20.48 -13.43 10.58
C GLY A 246 21.83 -13.79 9.96
N PRO A 247 22.80 -12.84 9.97
CA PRO A 247 24.16 -13.09 9.47
C PRO A 247 24.89 -14.23 10.18
N ASP A 248 24.52 -14.53 11.42
CA ASP A 248 25.03 -15.63 12.23
C ASP A 248 24.22 -16.94 12.09
N GLY A 249 23.25 -16.96 11.18
CA GLY A 249 22.40 -18.12 10.91
C GLY A 249 21.26 -18.34 11.92
N ARG A 250 21.10 -17.49 12.94
CA ARG A 250 19.98 -17.59 13.88
C ARG A 250 18.67 -17.19 13.19
N GLU A 251 17.60 -17.88 13.55
CA GLU A 251 16.24 -17.50 13.14
C GLU A 251 15.89 -16.14 13.76
N MET A 252 15.22 -15.31 12.97
CA MET A 252 14.80 -13.96 13.32
C MET A 252 13.32 -13.79 13.00
N GLY A 253 12.59 -13.16 13.92
CA GLY A 253 11.20 -12.76 13.71
C GLY A 253 11.06 -11.30 13.29
N LEU A 254 9.81 -10.84 13.14
CA LEU A 254 9.53 -9.43 12.79
C LEU A 254 10.12 -8.46 13.82
N GLY A 255 10.12 -8.80 15.11
CA GLY A 255 10.73 -7.98 16.15
C GLY A 255 12.21 -7.71 15.86
N ASP A 256 12.98 -8.74 15.50
CA ASP A 256 14.39 -8.60 15.17
C ASP A 256 14.63 -7.80 13.89
N LEU A 257 13.78 -7.97 12.88
CA LEU A 257 13.81 -7.14 11.67
C LEU A 257 13.60 -5.66 12.01
N LEU A 258 12.67 -5.33 12.91
CA LEU A 258 12.43 -3.95 13.34
C LEU A 258 13.66 -3.36 14.05
N TYR A 259 14.32 -4.11 14.93
CA TYR A 259 15.59 -3.66 15.52
C TYR A 259 16.67 -3.41 14.46
N LYS A 260 16.78 -4.29 13.45
CA LYS A 260 17.76 -4.11 12.36
C LYS A 260 17.45 -2.91 11.48
N LEU A 261 16.18 -2.66 11.16
CA LEU A 261 15.78 -1.48 10.40
C LEU A 261 15.98 -0.19 11.21
N ALA A 262 15.80 -0.23 12.53
CA ALA A 262 16.04 0.90 13.41
C ALA A 262 17.51 1.35 13.45
N GLU A 263 18.46 0.48 13.06
CA GLU A 263 19.89 0.82 12.95
C GLU A 263 20.20 1.70 11.70
N ILE A 264 19.25 1.84 10.75
CA ILE A 264 19.47 2.60 9.50
C ILE A 264 19.53 4.12 9.79
N PRO A 265 20.67 4.79 9.54
CA PRO A 265 20.79 6.22 9.78
C PRO A 265 19.81 7.03 8.92
N GLY A 266 19.08 7.94 9.56
CA GLY A 266 18.12 8.83 8.88
C GLY A 266 16.68 8.30 8.83
N LEU A 267 16.45 7.02 9.12
CA LEU A 267 15.10 6.49 9.30
C LEU A 267 14.52 7.01 10.61
N ALA A 268 13.39 7.72 10.54
CA ALA A 268 12.82 8.38 11.71
C ALA A 268 11.64 7.61 12.33
N ARG A 269 10.89 6.86 11.52
CA ARG A 269 9.70 6.12 11.98
C ARG A 269 9.57 4.77 11.28
N LEU A 270 9.09 3.79 12.04
CA LEU A 270 8.73 2.46 11.59
C LEU A 270 7.28 2.16 11.94
N ARG A 271 6.61 1.45 11.03
CA ARG A 271 5.26 0.91 11.20
C ARG A 271 5.17 -0.46 10.57
N TYR A 272 4.13 -1.20 10.93
CA TYR A 272 3.71 -2.37 10.19
C TYR A 272 2.19 -2.49 10.24
N THR A 273 1.60 -3.25 9.31
CA THR A 273 0.16 -3.49 9.31
C THR A 273 -0.17 -4.85 8.72
N THR A 274 -1.39 -5.34 9.01
CA THR A 274 -1.89 -6.68 8.66
C THR A 274 -1.27 -7.77 9.53
N SER A 275 -1.46 -7.68 10.85
CA SER A 275 -0.93 -8.65 11.81
C SER A 275 -1.94 -9.71 12.20
N HIS A 276 -1.47 -10.90 12.55
CA HIS A 276 -2.28 -11.96 13.13
C HIS A 276 -1.98 -12.11 14.64
N PRO A 277 -2.99 -12.17 15.53
CA PRO A 277 -2.78 -12.30 16.99
C PRO A 277 -1.83 -13.44 17.39
N ARG A 278 -1.94 -14.58 16.73
CA ARG A 278 -1.08 -15.76 16.97
C ARG A 278 0.41 -15.57 16.70
N ASP A 279 0.78 -14.58 15.89
CA ASP A 279 2.18 -14.34 15.52
C ASP A 279 2.73 -13.09 16.22
N MET A 280 2.04 -12.60 17.26
CA MET A 280 2.59 -11.58 18.16
C MET A 280 3.46 -12.27 19.21
N ASP A 281 4.73 -12.49 18.86
CA ASP A 281 5.72 -13.06 19.77
C ASP A 281 6.24 -12.03 20.78
N GLU A 282 7.00 -12.52 21.78
CA GLU A 282 7.58 -11.67 22.82
C GLU A 282 8.54 -10.64 22.24
N ARG A 283 9.33 -11.02 21.23
CA ARG A 283 10.36 -10.16 20.64
C ARG A 283 9.75 -8.94 19.95
N LEU A 284 8.58 -9.10 19.34
CA LEU A 284 7.81 -8.01 18.73
C LEU A 284 7.16 -7.10 19.77
N ILE A 285 6.75 -7.65 20.93
CA ILE A 285 6.27 -6.85 22.07
C ILE A 285 7.41 -6.02 22.66
N GLU A 286 8.59 -6.62 22.84
CA GLU A 286 9.82 -5.92 23.26
C GLU A 286 10.19 -4.79 22.30
N ALA A 287 10.05 -5.01 20.98
CA ALA A 287 10.32 -3.97 19.98
C ALA A 287 9.42 -2.74 20.18
N HIS A 288 8.13 -2.93 20.53
CA HIS A 288 7.24 -1.81 20.88
C HIS A 288 7.69 -1.07 22.14
N ARG A 289 8.15 -1.80 23.16
CA ARG A 289 8.69 -1.20 24.40
C ARG A 289 9.94 -0.37 24.14
N ASP A 290 10.89 -0.92 23.37
CA ASP A 290 12.25 -0.39 23.29
C ASP A 290 12.42 0.63 22.16
N LEU A 291 11.77 0.44 21.01
CA LEU A 291 11.96 1.27 19.83
C LEU A 291 10.95 2.42 19.81
N ARG A 292 11.37 3.62 20.29
CA ARG A 292 10.52 4.82 20.19
C ARG A 292 10.11 5.18 18.76
N MET A 293 10.95 4.86 17.78
CA MET A 293 10.65 5.07 16.36
C MET A 293 9.61 4.08 15.82
N LEU A 294 9.37 2.94 16.49
CA LEU A 294 8.25 2.08 16.18
C LEU A 294 6.98 2.75 16.73
N MET A 295 6.17 3.23 15.81
CA MET A 295 5.03 4.06 16.16
C MET A 295 3.98 3.26 16.94
N PRO A 296 3.37 3.85 17.98
CA PRO A 296 2.49 3.16 18.94
C PRO A 296 1.09 2.90 18.36
N TYR A 297 1.01 2.34 17.15
CA TYR A 297 -0.22 1.94 16.50
C TYR A 297 -0.10 0.51 16.00
N LEU A 298 -1.00 -0.35 16.47
CA LEU A 298 -0.99 -1.76 16.13
C LEU A 298 -2.34 -2.17 15.53
N HIS A 299 -2.32 -2.55 14.26
CA HIS A 299 -3.47 -3.15 13.61
C HIS A 299 -3.47 -4.67 13.84
N LEU A 300 -4.34 -5.13 14.75
CA LEU A 300 -4.43 -6.51 15.21
C LEU A 300 -5.86 -7.06 15.12
N PRO A 301 -6.31 -7.47 13.92
CA PRO A 301 -7.66 -8.00 13.72
C PRO A 301 -7.96 -9.30 14.47
N VAL A 302 -9.03 -9.29 15.28
CA VAL A 302 -9.61 -10.49 15.91
C VAL A 302 -10.70 -11.12 15.04
N GLN A 303 -11.41 -10.30 14.24
CA GLN A 303 -12.55 -10.63 13.36
C GLN A 303 -13.90 -10.84 14.08
N SER A 304 -13.92 -11.49 15.24
CA SER A 304 -15.12 -11.69 16.07
C SER A 304 -14.75 -11.79 17.56
N GLY A 305 -15.70 -11.53 18.46
CA GLY A 305 -15.54 -11.79 19.90
C GLY A 305 -16.11 -13.12 20.38
N SER A 306 -16.74 -13.91 19.51
CA SER A 306 -17.23 -15.24 19.87
C SER A 306 -16.20 -16.32 19.59
N ASP A 307 -15.85 -17.12 20.61
CA ASP A 307 -14.97 -18.28 20.46
C ASP A 307 -15.49 -19.30 19.43
N ARG A 308 -16.82 -19.44 19.33
CA ARG A 308 -17.46 -20.35 18.37
C ARG A 308 -17.25 -19.86 16.94
N ILE A 309 -17.44 -18.57 16.70
CA ILE A 309 -17.22 -17.95 15.39
C ILE A 309 -15.74 -17.87 15.05
N LEU A 310 -14.87 -17.50 16.00
CA LEU A 310 -13.42 -17.54 15.82
C LEU A 310 -12.91 -18.94 15.42
N LYS A 311 -13.48 -20.00 16.03
CA LYS A 311 -13.20 -21.38 15.65
C LYS A 311 -13.68 -21.69 14.23
N ALA A 312 -14.91 -21.30 13.88
CA ALA A 312 -15.45 -21.49 12.53
C ALA A 312 -14.68 -20.70 11.45
N MET A 313 -14.14 -19.55 11.81
CA MET A 313 -13.25 -18.73 11.00
C MET A 313 -11.82 -19.31 10.86
N ASN A 314 -11.48 -20.40 11.56
CA ASN A 314 -10.14 -20.98 11.68
C ASN A 314 -9.09 -19.96 12.21
N ARG A 315 -9.46 -19.13 13.20
CA ARG A 315 -8.55 -18.14 13.81
C ARG A 315 -7.51 -18.75 14.76
N ARG A 316 -7.81 -19.93 15.32
CA ARG A 316 -6.95 -20.69 16.25
C ARG A 316 -6.51 -19.90 17.50
N HIS A 317 -7.37 -19.02 17.99
CA HIS A 317 -7.28 -18.34 19.28
C HIS A 317 -8.70 -18.02 19.76
N LYS A 318 -8.84 -17.75 21.05
CA LYS A 318 -10.08 -17.33 21.71
C LYS A 318 -10.10 -15.83 21.99
N ALA A 319 -11.27 -15.30 22.33
CA ALA A 319 -11.44 -13.92 22.78
C ALA A 319 -10.58 -13.61 24.01
N ALA A 320 -10.52 -14.53 24.97
CA ALA A 320 -9.71 -14.36 26.18
C ALA A 320 -8.20 -14.29 25.87
N ASP A 321 -7.71 -15.10 24.93
CA ASP A 321 -6.31 -15.09 24.50
C ASP A 321 -5.95 -13.73 23.87
N TYR A 322 -6.86 -13.20 23.05
CA TYR A 322 -6.70 -11.89 22.42
C TYR A 322 -6.68 -10.75 23.45
N ILE A 323 -7.58 -10.76 24.43
CA ILE A 323 -7.61 -9.75 25.50
C ILE A 323 -6.30 -9.78 26.30
N ALA A 324 -5.86 -10.97 26.72
CA ALA A 324 -4.61 -11.12 27.47
C ALA A 324 -3.38 -10.65 26.66
N LEU A 325 -3.38 -10.91 25.35
CA LEU A 325 -2.34 -10.42 24.45
C LEU A 325 -2.33 -8.88 24.37
N VAL A 326 -3.49 -8.25 24.20
CA VAL A 326 -3.60 -6.78 24.16
C VAL A 326 -3.18 -6.15 25.49
N ASP A 327 -3.54 -6.76 26.62
CA ASP A 327 -3.14 -6.27 27.95
C ASP A 327 -1.61 -6.31 28.10
N ARG A 328 -0.94 -7.40 27.70
CA ARG A 328 0.54 -7.50 27.68
C ARG A 328 1.19 -6.45 26.79
N ILE A 329 0.63 -6.21 25.61
CA ILE A 329 1.12 -5.20 24.67
C ILE A 329 1.01 -3.80 25.29
N ARG A 330 -0.10 -3.50 25.98
CA ARG A 330 -0.30 -2.21 26.69
C ARG A 330 0.60 -2.06 27.90
N GLU A 331 0.94 -3.14 28.59
CA GLU A 331 1.94 -3.13 29.66
C GLU A 331 3.32 -2.73 29.12
N ALA A 332 3.71 -3.29 27.97
CA ALA A 332 4.96 -2.97 27.30
C ALA A 332 4.97 -1.56 26.66
N ARG A 333 3.83 -1.10 26.14
CA ARG A 333 3.65 0.17 25.43
C ARG A 333 2.33 0.85 25.84
N PRO A 334 2.30 1.62 26.94
CA PRO A 334 1.04 2.17 27.48
C PRO A 334 0.27 3.12 26.55
N ASP A 335 0.97 3.82 25.65
CA ASP A 335 0.39 4.75 24.68
C ASP A 335 -0.06 4.06 23.37
N ILE A 336 -0.05 2.72 23.31
CA ILE A 336 -0.41 2.00 22.09
C ILE A 336 -1.90 2.06 21.77
N ALA A 337 -2.19 2.51 20.55
CA ALA A 337 -3.52 2.44 19.98
C ALA A 337 -3.72 1.12 19.25
N ILE A 338 -4.83 0.44 19.55
CA ILE A 338 -5.21 -0.79 18.86
C ILE A 338 -6.19 -0.46 17.74
N SER A 339 -5.93 -1.05 16.58
CA SER A 339 -6.82 -1.09 15.43
C SER A 339 -7.22 -2.53 15.11
N GLY A 340 -8.41 -2.75 14.56
CA GLY A 340 -8.90 -4.10 14.28
C GLY A 340 -9.86 -4.17 13.09
N ASP A 341 -10.12 -5.40 12.65
CA ASP A 341 -11.18 -5.71 11.68
C ASP A 341 -12.22 -6.62 12.32
N PHE A 342 -13.47 -6.43 11.92
CA PHE A 342 -14.63 -7.19 12.36
C PHE A 342 -15.50 -7.61 11.18
N ILE A 343 -15.98 -8.85 11.22
CA ILE A 343 -16.92 -9.40 10.24
C ILE A 343 -18.19 -9.80 10.98
N VAL A 344 -19.31 -9.15 10.63
CA VAL A 344 -20.63 -9.51 11.15
C VAL A 344 -21.38 -10.40 10.18
N GLY A 345 -22.22 -11.29 10.69
CA GLY A 345 -23.06 -12.18 9.89
C GLY A 345 -22.30 -13.32 9.23
N PHE A 346 -21.19 -13.77 9.82
CA PHE A 346 -20.51 -14.99 9.39
C PHE A 346 -21.48 -16.19 9.44
N PRO A 347 -21.36 -17.21 8.56
CA PRO A 347 -22.26 -18.35 8.56
C PRO A 347 -22.40 -18.99 9.94
N GLY A 348 -23.65 -19.14 10.37
CA GLY A 348 -24.03 -19.65 11.68
C GLY A 348 -23.95 -18.65 12.84
N GLU A 349 -23.62 -17.36 12.66
CA GLU A 349 -23.54 -16.35 13.73
C GLU A 349 -24.91 -16.04 14.37
N THR A 350 -25.03 -16.31 15.68
CA THR A 350 -26.24 -16.03 16.47
C THR A 350 -26.16 -14.67 17.15
N ASP A 351 -27.27 -14.22 17.73
CA ASP A 351 -27.32 -12.96 18.47
C ASP A 351 -26.36 -12.98 19.67
N ALA A 352 -26.23 -14.10 20.37
CA ALA A 352 -25.29 -14.23 21.48
C ALA A 352 -23.82 -14.05 21.04
N ASP A 353 -23.45 -14.57 19.87
CA ASP A 353 -22.09 -14.41 19.34
C ASP A 353 -21.80 -12.96 18.93
N PHE A 354 -22.82 -12.28 18.42
CA PHE A 354 -22.73 -10.86 18.10
C PHE A 354 -22.59 -10.00 19.36
N GLU A 355 -23.37 -10.29 20.40
CA GLU A 355 -23.21 -9.61 21.70
C GLU A 355 -21.83 -9.85 22.32
N ASP A 356 -21.26 -11.05 22.19
CA ASP A 356 -19.88 -11.31 22.64
C ASP A 356 -18.84 -10.51 21.83
N THR A 357 -19.13 -10.25 20.55
CA THR A 357 -18.32 -9.34 19.72
C THR A 357 -18.39 -7.91 20.24
N LEU A 358 -19.57 -7.40 20.58
CA LEU A 358 -19.73 -6.06 21.18
C LEU A 358 -18.99 -5.95 22.53
N LYS A 359 -19.12 -6.94 23.41
CA LYS A 359 -18.39 -6.97 24.70
C LYS A 359 -16.88 -6.93 24.53
N LEU A 360 -16.34 -7.67 23.56
CA LEU A 360 -14.89 -7.62 23.26
C LEU A 360 -14.50 -6.22 22.80
N VAL A 361 -15.26 -5.61 21.89
CA VAL A 361 -15.01 -4.26 21.40
C VAL A 361 -15.02 -3.25 22.55
N GLU A 362 -16.02 -3.31 23.43
CA GLU A 362 -16.10 -2.48 24.64
C GLU A 362 -14.88 -2.66 25.55
N ARG A 363 -14.47 -3.90 25.83
CA ARG A 363 -13.33 -4.21 26.71
C ARG A 363 -11.99 -3.71 26.16
N ILE A 364 -11.81 -3.78 24.84
CA ILE A 364 -10.54 -3.43 24.22
C ILE A 364 -10.42 -1.91 24.05
N GLY A 365 -11.47 -1.23 23.57
CA GLY A 365 -11.40 0.18 23.24
C GLY A 365 -10.49 0.43 22.03
N TYR A 366 -11.08 0.40 20.84
CA TYR A 366 -10.35 0.56 19.58
C TYR A 366 -10.22 2.04 19.19
N ALA A 367 -9.01 2.45 18.87
CA ALA A 367 -8.75 3.80 18.34
C ALA A 367 -9.21 3.96 16.88
N GLN A 368 -9.24 2.84 16.16
CA GLN A 368 -9.77 2.71 14.81
C GLN A 368 -10.20 1.28 14.60
N ALA A 369 -11.23 1.04 13.80
CA ALA A 369 -11.54 -0.30 13.34
C ALA A 369 -12.22 -0.26 11.99
N PHE A 370 -12.19 -1.38 11.29
CA PHE A 370 -12.97 -1.61 10.09
C PHE A 370 -13.98 -2.72 10.37
N SER A 371 -15.21 -2.51 9.93
CA SER A 371 -16.28 -3.49 10.10
C SER A 371 -16.96 -3.75 8.78
N PHE A 372 -17.24 -5.01 8.52
CA PHE A 372 -17.77 -5.49 7.25
C PHE A 372 -18.89 -6.50 7.50
N LYS A 373 -19.85 -6.56 6.59
CA LYS A 373 -20.71 -7.74 6.47
C LYS A 373 -19.89 -8.89 5.91
N TYR A 374 -20.16 -10.10 6.37
CA TYR A 374 -19.65 -11.28 5.71
C TYR A 374 -20.17 -11.35 4.27
N SER A 375 -19.22 -11.36 3.33
CA SER A 375 -19.45 -11.58 1.90
C SER A 375 -18.83 -12.92 1.53
N PRO A 376 -19.61 -13.90 1.03
CA PRO A 376 -19.05 -15.14 0.54
C PRO A 376 -18.10 -14.86 -0.61
N ARG A 377 -17.00 -15.60 -0.65
CA ARG A 377 -16.01 -15.53 -1.72
C ARG A 377 -15.88 -16.89 -2.37
N PRO A 378 -16.08 -17.00 -3.70
CA PRO A 378 -15.93 -18.28 -4.40
C PRO A 378 -14.61 -18.97 -4.07
N GLY A 379 -14.66 -20.27 -3.81
CA GLY A 379 -13.50 -21.10 -3.47
C GLY A 379 -13.03 -21.03 -2.01
N THR A 380 -13.69 -20.24 -1.15
CA THR A 380 -13.37 -20.22 0.29
C THR A 380 -14.26 -21.18 1.08
N PRO A 381 -13.75 -21.90 2.10
CA PRO A 381 -14.57 -22.82 2.89
C PRO A 381 -15.80 -22.17 3.53
N GLY A 382 -15.72 -20.89 3.92
CA GLY A 382 -16.84 -20.15 4.48
C GLY A 382 -17.97 -19.90 3.49
N ALA A 383 -17.68 -19.84 2.18
CA ALA A 383 -18.71 -19.65 1.17
C ALA A 383 -19.58 -20.91 0.97
N ASP A 384 -19.05 -22.08 1.31
CA ASP A 384 -19.73 -23.37 1.21
C ASP A 384 -20.39 -23.79 2.54
N MET A 385 -20.27 -22.98 3.60
CA MET A 385 -20.90 -23.27 4.89
C MET A 385 -22.42 -23.09 4.83
N PRO A 386 -23.20 -23.94 5.53
CA PRO A 386 -24.62 -23.70 5.70
C PRO A 386 -24.90 -22.51 6.63
N ASP A 387 -26.16 -22.12 6.75
CA ASP A 387 -26.64 -21.14 7.74
C ASP A 387 -26.11 -19.71 7.56
N HIS A 388 -26.05 -19.23 6.31
CA HIS A 388 -25.79 -17.82 6.05
C HIS A 388 -26.83 -16.91 6.72
N VAL A 389 -26.36 -15.92 7.46
CA VAL A 389 -27.20 -14.92 8.12
C VAL A 389 -27.91 -14.05 7.08
N ALA A 390 -29.17 -13.72 7.32
CA ALA A 390 -29.97 -12.86 6.44
C ALA A 390 -29.40 -11.44 6.34
N GLU A 391 -29.51 -10.81 5.17
CA GLU A 391 -28.86 -9.51 4.89
C GLU A 391 -29.38 -8.34 5.74
N ASP A 392 -30.65 -8.36 6.13
CA ASP A 392 -31.25 -7.40 7.04
C ASP A 392 -30.64 -7.51 8.45
N VAL A 393 -30.46 -8.73 8.96
CA VAL A 393 -29.75 -8.99 10.22
C VAL A 393 -28.30 -8.54 10.15
N LYS A 394 -27.57 -8.81 9.06
CA LYS A 394 -26.21 -8.30 8.88
C LYS A 394 -26.16 -6.77 8.86
N THR A 395 -27.18 -6.13 8.31
CA THR A 395 -27.29 -4.66 8.23
C THR A 395 -27.48 -4.06 9.62
N GLU A 396 -28.39 -4.62 10.41
CA GLU A 396 -28.65 -4.19 11.78
C GLU A 396 -27.41 -4.37 12.68
N ARG A 397 -26.79 -5.55 12.64
CA ARG A 397 -25.56 -5.84 13.40
C ARG A 397 -24.41 -4.92 13.01
N LEU A 398 -24.21 -4.68 11.72
CA LEU A 398 -23.17 -3.77 11.26
C LEU A 398 -23.40 -2.35 11.77
N ALA A 399 -24.64 -1.85 11.74
CA ALA A 399 -24.97 -0.52 12.22
C ALA A 399 -24.67 -0.37 13.72
N ARG A 400 -25.09 -1.33 14.55
CA ARG A 400 -24.81 -1.34 16.00
C ARG A 400 -23.33 -1.41 16.32
N LEU A 401 -22.59 -2.27 15.62
CA LEU A 401 -21.14 -2.36 15.78
C LEU A 401 -20.44 -1.06 15.37
N GLN A 402 -20.85 -0.45 14.25
CA GLN A 402 -20.30 0.82 13.78
C GLN A 402 -20.56 1.97 14.75
N GLU A 403 -21.74 2.04 15.36
CA GLU A 403 -22.06 3.05 16.37
C GLU A 403 -21.06 2.99 17.54
N LEU A 404 -20.83 1.80 18.09
CA LEU A 404 -19.85 1.59 19.17
C LEU A 404 -18.42 1.95 18.73
N LEU A 405 -17.98 1.47 17.57
CA LEU A 405 -16.63 1.73 17.06
C LEU A 405 -16.39 3.22 16.77
N LEU A 406 -17.37 3.92 16.20
CA LEU A 406 -17.29 5.36 15.94
C LEU A 406 -17.22 6.14 17.24
N LYS A 407 -17.99 5.74 18.26
CA LYS A 407 -17.90 6.33 19.59
C LYS A 407 -16.49 6.18 20.16
N GLN A 408 -15.92 4.97 20.14
CA GLN A 408 -14.56 4.72 20.65
C GLN A 408 -13.48 5.49 19.88
N GLN A 409 -13.59 5.54 18.55
CA GLN A 409 -12.68 6.32 17.70
C GLN A 409 -12.74 7.82 18.03
N HIS A 410 -13.94 8.36 18.22
CA HIS A 410 -14.12 9.76 18.61
C HIS A 410 -13.61 10.03 20.03
N ASP A 411 -13.85 9.13 20.98
CA ASP A 411 -13.34 9.24 22.35
C ASP A 411 -11.80 9.20 22.38
N PHE A 412 -11.18 8.33 21.58
CA PHE A 412 -9.73 8.32 21.38
C PHE A 412 -9.22 9.63 20.79
N ALA A 413 -9.81 10.12 19.70
CA ALA A 413 -9.41 11.40 19.10
C ALA A 413 -9.55 12.57 20.08
N ARG A 414 -10.64 12.61 20.84
CA ARG A 414 -10.88 13.62 21.88
C ARG A 414 -9.85 13.55 22.99
N SER A 415 -9.40 12.36 23.38
CA SER A 415 -8.37 12.19 24.41
C SER A 415 -7.03 12.83 24.02
N LEU A 416 -6.78 13.03 22.72
CA LEU A 416 -5.57 13.65 22.22
C LEU A 416 -5.59 15.19 22.31
N VAL A 417 -6.77 15.81 22.46
CA VAL A 417 -6.87 17.27 22.57
C VAL A 417 -6.11 17.75 23.80
N GLY A 418 -5.27 18.76 23.62
CA GLY A 418 -4.37 19.30 24.63
C GLY A 418 -3.05 18.56 24.77
N GLN A 419 -2.89 17.37 24.16
CA GLN A 419 -1.62 16.65 24.18
C GLN A 419 -0.63 17.23 23.16
N THR A 420 0.66 17.20 23.52
CA THR A 420 1.76 17.49 22.62
C THR A 420 2.33 16.20 22.04
N MET A 421 2.60 16.16 20.73
CA MET A 421 3.14 14.99 20.03
C MET A 421 4.03 15.36 18.86
N ASP A 422 4.88 14.42 18.44
CA ASP A 422 5.64 14.53 17.20
C ASP A 422 4.73 14.35 15.97
N LEU A 423 4.83 15.26 15.02
CA LEU A 423 4.09 15.25 13.76
C LEU A 423 5.05 15.20 12.58
N LEU A 424 4.95 14.15 11.76
CA LEU A 424 5.66 14.09 10.48
C LEU A 424 4.85 14.84 9.42
N LEU A 425 5.41 15.89 8.84
CA LEU A 425 4.78 16.70 7.79
C LEU A 425 4.86 15.98 6.43
N GLU A 426 3.72 15.68 5.81
CA GLU A 426 3.68 14.86 4.59
C GLU A 426 3.39 15.64 3.31
N LYS A 427 2.49 16.63 3.38
CA LYS A 427 1.98 17.32 2.18
C LYS A 427 1.34 18.66 2.48
N PRO A 428 1.18 19.53 1.47
CA PRO A 428 0.41 20.76 1.62
C PRO A 428 -1.06 20.45 1.96
N GLY A 429 -1.65 21.31 2.79
CA GLY A 429 -3.07 21.31 3.10
C GLY A 429 -3.92 21.98 2.01
N ARG A 430 -5.22 22.12 2.30
CA ARG A 430 -6.16 22.79 1.38
C ARG A 430 -6.11 24.31 1.48
N MET A 431 -5.75 24.81 2.66
CA MET A 431 -5.68 26.25 2.95
C MET A 431 -4.26 26.80 2.75
N PRO A 432 -4.09 28.08 2.36
CA PRO A 432 -2.77 28.69 2.25
C PRO A 432 -1.97 28.59 3.55
N GLY A 433 -0.76 28.03 3.48
CA GLY A 433 0.12 27.84 4.65
C GLY A 433 -0.16 26.61 5.51
N GLN A 434 -1.32 25.97 5.33
CA GLN A 434 -1.63 24.72 6.04
C GLN A 434 -0.76 23.58 5.50
N ILE A 435 -0.24 22.76 6.42
CA ILE A 435 0.44 21.51 6.12
C ILE A 435 -0.32 20.38 6.80
N ILE A 436 -0.39 19.24 6.14
CA ILE A 436 -0.97 18.01 6.68
C ILE A 436 0.17 17.07 7.07
N GLY A 437 0.15 16.63 8.32
CA GLY A 437 1.03 15.58 8.82
C GLY A 437 0.28 14.36 9.33
N ARG A 438 1.06 13.37 9.81
CA ARG A 438 0.55 12.16 10.46
C ARG A 438 0.98 12.06 11.90
N SER A 439 -0.01 11.92 12.78
CA SER A 439 0.22 11.63 14.19
C SER A 439 0.94 10.28 14.37
N PRO A 440 1.48 9.99 15.56
CA PRO A 440 2.00 8.66 15.88
C PRO A 440 0.97 7.54 15.65
N TRP A 441 -0.33 7.84 15.66
CA TRP A 441 -1.43 6.90 15.47
C TRP A 441 -2.13 6.99 14.10
N LEU A 442 -1.46 7.50 13.07
CA LEU A 442 -1.94 7.62 11.67
C LEU A 442 -3.08 8.62 11.42
N GLN A 443 -3.56 9.35 12.44
CA GLN A 443 -4.55 10.39 12.22
C GLN A 443 -3.94 11.54 11.41
N SER A 444 -4.70 12.05 10.44
CA SER A 444 -4.31 13.25 9.70
C SER A 444 -4.40 14.44 10.65
N VAL A 445 -3.34 15.25 10.74
CA VAL A 445 -3.31 16.46 11.55
C VAL A 445 -3.09 17.65 10.63
N ASN A 446 -3.98 18.64 10.71
CA ASN A 446 -3.84 19.91 10.01
C ASN A 446 -3.16 20.91 10.95
N VAL A 447 -2.07 21.53 10.48
CA VAL A 447 -1.30 22.52 11.25
C VAL A 447 -0.88 23.68 10.34
N ASP A 448 -0.87 24.90 10.85
CA ASP A 448 -0.12 26.00 10.23
C ASP A 448 1.32 25.95 10.78
N ALA A 449 2.24 25.44 9.97
CA ALA A 449 3.59 25.09 10.41
C ALA A 449 4.66 25.92 9.71
N LYS A 450 4.47 27.23 9.56
CA LYS A 450 5.52 28.11 9.00
C LYS A 450 6.61 28.38 10.06
N PRO A 451 7.92 28.21 9.76
CA PRO A 451 8.55 27.97 8.44
C PRO A 451 8.96 26.50 8.14
N SER A 452 8.38 25.50 8.79
CA SER A 452 8.71 24.07 8.59
C SER A 452 8.41 23.56 7.17
N GLN A 453 9.09 22.47 6.80
CA GLN A 453 9.02 21.87 5.47
C GLN A 453 8.44 20.44 5.51
N ILE A 454 7.93 20.00 4.36
CA ILE A 454 7.50 18.60 4.17
C ILE A 454 8.70 17.68 4.41
N GLY A 455 8.52 16.66 5.25
CA GLY A 455 9.58 15.76 5.72
C GLY A 455 10.07 16.06 7.13
N ASP A 456 9.82 17.26 7.66
CA ASP A 456 10.18 17.59 9.03
C ASP A 456 9.28 16.83 10.03
N ILE A 457 9.87 16.52 11.19
CA ILE A 457 9.14 16.07 12.37
C ILE A 457 9.16 17.22 13.36
N ILE A 458 7.98 17.75 13.67
CA ILE A 458 7.81 18.88 14.58
C ILE A 458 6.94 18.50 15.77
N GLN A 459 7.13 19.17 16.91
CA GLN A 459 6.23 19.04 18.06
C GLN A 459 5.00 19.93 17.84
N VAL A 460 3.82 19.34 17.99
CA VAL A 460 2.54 20.05 17.86
C VAL A 460 1.65 19.74 19.05
N ARG A 461 0.83 20.71 19.44
CA ARG A 461 -0.24 20.55 20.43
C ARG A 461 -1.57 20.42 19.73
N ILE A 462 -2.31 19.34 19.97
CA ILE A 462 -3.64 19.15 19.38
C ILE A 462 -4.61 20.12 20.03
N THR A 463 -5.32 20.90 19.23
CA THR A 463 -6.25 21.93 19.69
C THR A 463 -7.70 21.54 19.51
N ASP A 464 -8.01 20.75 18.48
CA ASP A 464 -9.40 20.37 18.18
C ASP A 464 -9.49 19.08 17.34
N ILE A 465 -10.70 18.53 17.26
CA ILE A 465 -11.06 17.36 16.46
C ILE A 465 -12.02 17.75 15.33
N GLY A 466 -11.74 17.27 14.12
CA GLY A 466 -12.67 17.28 12.99
C GLY A 466 -13.27 15.89 12.76
N PRO A 467 -14.15 15.74 11.75
CA PRO A 467 -14.79 14.46 11.46
C PRO A 467 -13.81 13.32 11.15
N ASN A 468 -12.68 13.62 10.50
CA ASN A 468 -11.68 12.63 10.04
C ASN A 468 -10.23 13.12 10.19
N SER A 469 -10.01 14.16 10.99
CA SER A 469 -8.71 14.80 11.15
C SER A 469 -8.61 15.50 12.51
N LEU A 470 -7.40 15.76 12.95
CA LEU A 470 -7.11 16.61 14.10
C LEU A 470 -6.66 18.00 13.60
N PHE A 471 -6.79 18.99 14.46
CA PHE A 471 -6.21 20.31 14.29
C PHE A 471 -5.17 20.54 15.37
N ALA A 472 -4.08 21.20 15.00
CA ALA A 472 -2.99 21.45 15.91
C ALA A 472 -2.33 22.80 15.65
N GLU A 473 -1.61 23.27 16.66
CA GLU A 473 -0.66 24.37 16.56
C GLU A 473 0.75 23.85 16.82
N VAL A 474 1.76 24.56 16.33
CA VAL A 474 3.16 24.26 16.67
C VAL A 474 3.33 24.49 18.18
N ALA A 475 3.90 23.52 18.88
CA ALA A 475 4.16 23.66 20.30
C ALA A 475 5.27 24.70 20.53
N GLU A 476 5.05 25.65 21.44
CA GLU A 476 6.10 26.58 21.89
C GLU A 476 7.15 25.80 22.69
N SER A 477 8.43 26.04 22.37
CA SER A 477 9.59 25.35 22.95
C SER A 477 9.77 25.56 24.44
#